data_AF-U4TPW2-F1
#
_entry.id   AF-U4TPW2-F1
#
_cell.length_a   1.000
_cell.length_b   1.000
_cell.length_c   1.000
_cell.angle_alpha   90.00
_cell.angle_beta   90.00
_cell.angle_gamma   90.00
#
_symmetry.space_group_name_H-M   'P 1'
#
loop_
_entity.id
_entity.type
_entity.pdbx_description
1 polymer ?
#
loop_
_entity_poly.entity_id
_entity_poly.type
_entity_poly.pdbx_seq_one_letter_code
_entity_poly.pdbx_strand_id
1 'polypeptide(L)'
;MSFRIGNVLFYKSPTGWRRTRQHVPGTGGQALMAPPNMIPLPYRLYLMGGLLSNLLFMVIGVAAFLLWRPVAVGWGLVSVVLLLMNGIPLGFNDAQSLRIVRQDPGNQQLLWIQLTVNARLTAGASYADLPAAVYTPVKTAERTYFNDFQLLLIATRALAAQDYAGAATILRKPYDDGTEMMTLYFQELVQLLLLALLFSAPTDPLIPELWESFQQQPLAKRQQIFLVRAAHAWYTDHDAAAAQTALTAGHQLPREPLPADQALIDQMAQRLSQDMQAEKTTQ
;
A
#
# COMPACT_ATOMS: atom_id res chain seq x y z
N MET A 1 -2.06 -6.51 -19.06
CA MET A 1 -3.38 -7.00 -18.60
C MET A 1 -3.18 -7.84 -17.36
N SER A 2 -4.00 -7.61 -16.35
CA SER A 2 -4.01 -8.36 -15.10
C SER A 2 -5.45 -8.55 -14.64
N PHE A 3 -5.76 -9.72 -14.06
CA PHE A 3 -7.05 -10.01 -13.45
C PHE A 3 -6.84 -10.91 -12.22
N ARG A 4 -7.70 -10.79 -11.21
CA ARG A 4 -7.55 -11.45 -9.90
C ARG A 4 -8.75 -12.32 -9.60
N ILE A 5 -8.49 -13.47 -8.98
CA ILE A 5 -9.51 -14.35 -8.40
C ILE A 5 -9.11 -14.59 -6.94
N GLY A 6 -9.84 -14.00 -5.99
CA GLY A 6 -9.52 -14.06 -4.57
C GLY A 6 -8.17 -13.40 -4.26
N ASN A 7 -7.22 -14.16 -3.72
CA ASN A 7 -5.85 -13.71 -3.46
C ASN A 7 -4.86 -14.03 -4.59
N VAL A 8 -5.31 -14.62 -5.70
CA VAL A 8 -4.45 -14.99 -6.83
C VAL A 8 -4.61 -13.97 -7.96
N LEU A 9 -3.53 -13.25 -8.26
CA LEU A 9 -3.46 -12.33 -9.39
C LEU A 9 -2.78 -13.01 -10.59
N PHE A 10 -3.45 -12.98 -11.73
CA PHE A 10 -2.88 -13.31 -13.03
C PHE A 10 -2.47 -12.02 -13.72
N TYR A 11 -1.25 -11.94 -14.25
CA TYR A 11 -0.78 -10.79 -15.00
C TYR A 11 0.07 -11.21 -16.19
N LYS A 12 0.01 -10.41 -17.26
CA LYS A 12 0.81 -10.61 -18.47
C LYS A 12 2.15 -9.90 -18.32
N SER A 13 3.23 -10.67 -18.19
CA SER A 13 4.61 -10.19 -18.25
C SER A 13 5.14 -10.23 -19.70
N PRO A 14 6.33 -9.65 -19.98
CA PRO A 14 6.98 -9.77 -21.28
C PRO A 14 7.22 -11.22 -21.73
N THR A 15 7.33 -12.16 -20.78
CA THR A 15 7.60 -13.58 -21.04
C THR A 15 6.33 -14.44 -21.03
N GLY A 16 5.14 -13.85 -20.97
CA GLY A 16 3.86 -14.58 -20.95
C GLY A 16 3.02 -14.36 -19.68
N TRP A 17 2.02 -15.21 -19.46
CA TRP A 17 1.16 -15.12 -18.28
C TRP A 17 1.86 -15.64 -17.03
N ARG A 18 1.79 -14.86 -15.95
CA ARG A 18 2.29 -15.21 -14.63
C ARG A 18 1.17 -15.15 -13.61
N ARG A 19 1.34 -15.89 -12.51
CA ARG A 19 0.46 -15.85 -11.33
C ARG A 19 1.27 -15.45 -10.11
N THR A 20 0.71 -14.58 -9.27
CA THR A 20 1.23 -14.25 -7.94
C THR A 20 0.09 -14.26 -6.93
N ARG A 21 0.41 -14.38 -5.64
CA ARG A 21 -0.56 -14.20 -4.57
C ARG A 21 -0.43 -12.78 -4.02
N GLN A 22 -1.50 -11.99 -4.15
CA GLN A 22 -1.56 -10.65 -3.60
C GLN A 22 -2.85 -10.50 -2.80
N HIS A 23 -2.69 -10.06 -1.55
CA HIS A 23 -3.78 -9.55 -0.75
C HIS A 23 -3.59 -8.04 -0.64
N VAL A 24 -4.46 -7.27 -1.28
CA VAL A 24 -4.49 -5.80 -1.11
C VAL A 24 -5.61 -5.51 -0.11
N PRO A 25 -5.28 -5.20 1.16
CA PRO A 25 -6.28 -4.91 2.18
C PRO A 25 -7.20 -3.79 1.72
N GLY A 26 -8.49 -3.88 2.06
CA GLY A 26 -9.50 -2.88 1.69
C GLY A 26 -10.10 -3.03 0.29
N THR A 27 -9.51 -3.79 -0.62
CA THR A 27 -10.05 -3.97 -1.99
C THR A 27 -11.03 -5.13 -2.15
N GLY A 28 -11.30 -5.90 -1.08
CA GLY A 28 -12.21 -7.06 -1.13
C GLY A 28 -11.82 -8.14 -2.16
N GLY A 29 -10.58 -8.14 -2.67
CA GLY A 29 -10.13 -9.05 -3.72
C GLY A 29 -10.31 -8.52 -5.15
N GLN A 30 -10.68 -7.25 -5.34
CA GLN A 30 -10.76 -6.63 -6.67
C GLN A 30 -9.41 -6.66 -7.41
N ALA A 31 -9.49 -6.81 -8.74
CA ALA A 31 -8.33 -6.78 -9.62
C ALA A 31 -8.14 -5.37 -10.18
N LEU A 32 -6.98 -4.76 -9.93
CA LEU A 32 -6.61 -3.51 -10.59
C LEU A 32 -6.07 -3.82 -11.99
N MET A 33 -6.55 -3.09 -13.00
CA MET A 33 -6.02 -3.18 -14.35
C MET A 33 -5.02 -2.05 -14.59
N ALA A 34 -4.02 -2.32 -15.42
CA ALA A 34 -3.13 -1.28 -15.90
C ALA A 34 -3.95 -0.20 -16.63
N PRO A 35 -3.70 1.09 -16.36
CA PRO A 35 -4.42 2.16 -17.04
C PRO A 35 -4.01 2.19 -18.52
N PRO A 36 -4.92 2.55 -19.45
CA PRO A 36 -4.54 2.84 -20.83
C PRO A 36 -3.56 4.02 -20.90
N ASN A 37 -2.74 4.06 -21.95
CA ASN A 37 -1.77 5.12 -22.23
C ASN A 37 -2.46 6.38 -22.78
N MET A 38 -3.53 6.86 -22.13
CA MET A 38 -4.27 8.06 -22.54
C MET A 38 -4.70 8.87 -21.31
N ILE A 39 -4.62 10.19 -21.43
CA ILE A 39 -5.13 11.17 -20.48
C ILE A 39 -6.13 12.07 -21.24
N PRO A 40 -7.36 12.28 -20.72
CA PRO A 40 -7.87 11.75 -19.47
C PRO A 40 -8.18 10.25 -19.54
N LEU A 41 -7.93 9.56 -18.42
CA LEU A 41 -8.25 8.15 -18.25
C LEU A 41 -9.77 7.96 -18.41
N PRO A 42 -10.28 6.97 -19.17
CA PRO A 42 -11.70 6.59 -19.15
C PRO A 42 -12.06 5.90 -17.81
N TYR A 43 -12.04 6.66 -16.72
CA TYR A 43 -12.08 6.17 -15.34
C TYR A 43 -13.45 5.66 -14.90
N ARG A 44 -14.54 6.09 -15.56
CA ARG A 44 -15.91 5.77 -15.12
C ARG A 44 -16.18 4.27 -15.16
N LEU A 45 -15.96 3.61 -16.29
CA LEU A 45 -16.15 2.16 -16.41
C LEU A 45 -15.12 1.38 -15.61
N TYR A 46 -13.90 1.91 -15.49
CA TYR A 46 -12.85 1.31 -14.67
C TYR A 46 -13.29 1.19 -13.21
N LEU A 47 -13.71 2.31 -12.61
CA LEU A 47 -14.12 2.35 -11.20
C LEU A 47 -15.50 1.69 -11.00
N MET A 48 -16.40 1.75 -11.97
CA MET A 48 -17.71 1.10 -11.87
C MET A 48 -17.67 -0.41 -12.12
N GLY A 49 -16.54 -0.99 -12.53
CA GLY A 49 -16.43 -2.41 -12.86
C GLY A 49 -16.87 -3.33 -11.71
N GLY A 50 -16.42 -3.03 -10.48
CA GLY A 50 -16.82 -3.76 -9.28
C GLY A 50 -18.34 -3.69 -9.05
N LEU A 51 -18.89 -2.47 -9.09
CA LEU A 51 -20.33 -2.23 -8.92
C LEU A 51 -21.18 -2.94 -9.98
N LEU A 52 -20.79 -2.85 -11.25
CA LEU A 52 -21.49 -3.50 -12.36
C LEU A 52 -21.43 -5.02 -12.25
N SER A 53 -20.30 -5.57 -11.82
CA SER A 53 -20.16 -7.02 -11.60
C SER A 53 -21.07 -7.51 -10.47
N ASN A 54 -21.13 -6.79 -9.33
CA ASN A 54 -22.03 -7.12 -8.23
C ASN A 54 -23.49 -7.03 -8.64
N LEU A 55 -23.86 -6.03 -9.44
CA LEU A 55 -25.21 -5.90 -9.98
C LEU A 55 -25.56 -7.07 -10.90
N LEU A 56 -24.65 -7.47 -11.78
CA LEU A 56 -24.84 -8.63 -12.66
C LEU A 56 -25.01 -9.92 -11.85
N PHE A 57 -24.17 -10.15 -10.84
CA PHE A 57 -24.28 -11.32 -9.96
C PHE A 57 -25.57 -11.33 -9.14
N MET A 58 -26.06 -10.16 -8.72
CA MET A 58 -27.37 -10.02 -8.09
C MET A 58 -28.49 -10.45 -9.04
N VAL A 59 -28.49 -9.96 -10.29
CA VAL A 59 -29.49 -10.32 -11.31
C VAL A 59 -29.47 -11.83 -11.61
N ILE A 60 -28.28 -12.42 -11.75
CA ILE A 60 -28.12 -13.87 -11.94
C ILE A 60 -28.65 -14.64 -10.73
N GLY A 61 -28.36 -14.18 -9.51
CA GLY A 61 -28.88 -14.79 -8.28
C GLY A 61 -30.40 -14.77 -8.19
N VAL A 62 -31.03 -13.65 -8.57
CA VAL A 62 -32.49 -13.52 -8.64
C VAL A 62 -33.07 -14.45 -9.70
N ALA A 63 -32.44 -14.57 -10.88
CA ALA A 63 -32.88 -15.52 -11.90
C ALA A 63 -32.75 -16.98 -11.42
N ALA A 64 -31.66 -17.32 -10.72
CA ALA A 64 -31.42 -18.65 -10.16
C ALA A 64 -32.36 -19.00 -9.00
N PHE A 65 -32.99 -18.01 -8.36
CA PHE A 65 -33.99 -18.22 -7.30
C PHE A 65 -35.18 -19.08 -7.76
N LEU A 66 -35.54 -19.01 -9.04
CA LEU A 66 -36.60 -19.83 -9.63
C LEU A 66 -36.27 -21.34 -9.66
N LEU A 67 -34.98 -21.70 -9.54
CA LEU A 67 -34.50 -23.06 -9.72
C LEU A 67 -33.85 -23.65 -8.43
N TRP A 68 -33.13 -22.85 -7.64
CA TRP A 68 -32.31 -23.31 -6.49
C TRP A 68 -32.46 -22.38 -5.27
N ARG A 69 -33.64 -22.42 -4.63
CA ARG A 69 -34.10 -21.42 -3.64
C ARG A 69 -33.12 -21.09 -2.49
N PRO A 70 -32.58 -22.04 -1.70
CA PRO A 70 -31.76 -21.68 -0.54
C PRO A 70 -30.39 -21.08 -0.90
N VAL A 71 -29.76 -21.58 -1.98
CA VAL A 71 -28.47 -21.07 -2.46
C VAL A 71 -28.63 -19.67 -3.06
N ALA A 72 -29.72 -19.44 -3.80
CA ALA A 72 -30.02 -18.15 -4.42
C ALA A 72 -30.26 -17.02 -3.40
N VAL A 73 -30.90 -17.32 -2.25
CA VAL A 73 -31.10 -16.33 -1.18
C VAL A 73 -29.77 -15.88 -0.58
N GLY A 74 -28.91 -16.83 -0.20
CA GLY A 74 -27.59 -16.51 0.37
C GLY A 74 -26.74 -15.70 -0.61
N TRP A 75 -26.71 -16.11 -1.88
CA TRP A 75 -26.01 -15.39 -2.93
C TRP A 75 -26.54 -13.97 -3.17
N GLY A 76 -27.86 -13.81 -3.21
CA GLY A 76 -28.52 -12.52 -3.37
C GLY A 76 -28.19 -11.56 -2.24
N LEU A 77 -28.24 -12.03 -0.98
CA LEU A 77 -27.88 -11.24 0.20
C LEU A 77 -26.42 -10.77 0.15
N VAL A 78 -25.48 -11.67 -0.17
CA VAL A 78 -24.07 -11.30 -0.34
C VAL A 78 -23.90 -10.26 -1.45
N SER A 79 -24.58 -10.44 -2.57
CA SER A 79 -24.50 -9.50 -3.71
C SER A 79 -25.03 -8.11 -3.35
N VAL A 80 -26.13 -8.01 -2.59
CA VAL A 80 -26.67 -6.74 -2.08
C VAL A 80 -25.69 -6.06 -1.13
N VAL A 81 -25.13 -6.80 -0.17
CA VAL A 81 -24.13 -6.25 0.76
C VAL A 81 -22.92 -5.71 0.00
N LEU A 82 -22.37 -6.47 -0.95
CA LEU A 82 -21.25 -6.02 -1.78
C LEU A 82 -21.59 -4.82 -2.67
N LEU A 83 -22.82 -4.75 -3.19
CA LEU A 83 -23.29 -3.60 -3.96
C LEU A 83 -23.36 -2.34 -3.09
N LEU A 84 -23.89 -2.44 -1.86
CA LEU A 84 -23.97 -1.31 -0.92
C LEU A 84 -22.58 -0.86 -0.48
N MET A 85 -21.69 -1.80 -0.11
CA MET A 85 -20.33 -1.49 0.33
C MET A 85 -19.49 -0.81 -0.76
N ASN A 86 -19.74 -1.10 -2.04
CA ASN A 86 -19.01 -0.46 -3.15
C ASN A 86 -19.74 0.75 -3.75
N GLY A 87 -21.06 0.84 -3.58
CA GLY A 87 -21.93 1.85 -4.20
C GLY A 87 -22.16 3.11 -3.36
N ILE A 88 -22.01 3.03 -2.04
CA ILE A 88 -22.13 4.18 -1.13
C ILE A 88 -20.74 4.83 -0.99
N PRO A 89 -20.56 6.13 -1.29
CA PRO A 89 -19.23 6.76 -1.32
C PRO A 89 -18.67 7.02 0.08
N LEU A 90 -18.09 5.99 0.71
CA LEU A 90 -17.51 6.01 2.06
C LEU A 90 -16.19 5.22 2.09
N GLY A 91 -15.15 5.81 2.70
CA GLY A 91 -13.85 5.16 2.86
C GLY A 91 -13.15 4.79 1.55
N PHE A 92 -12.42 3.66 1.53
CA PHE A 92 -11.75 3.13 0.33
C PHE A 92 -12.71 2.25 -0.49
N ASN A 93 -13.52 2.86 -1.34
CA ASN A 93 -14.34 2.11 -2.29
C ASN A 93 -14.52 2.80 -3.65
N ASP A 94 -15.10 2.05 -4.59
CA ASP A 94 -15.29 2.46 -5.98
C ASP A 94 -16.14 3.73 -6.12
N ALA A 95 -17.26 3.83 -5.39
CA ALA A 95 -18.12 5.01 -5.42
C ALA A 95 -17.43 6.27 -4.89
N GLN A 96 -16.66 6.16 -3.80
CA GLN A 96 -15.90 7.28 -3.25
C GLN A 96 -14.78 7.69 -4.21
N SER A 97 -14.06 6.73 -4.80
CA SER A 97 -13.06 6.98 -5.85
C SER A 97 -13.66 7.73 -7.03
N LEU A 98 -14.83 7.29 -7.51
CA LEU A 98 -15.53 7.90 -8.62
C LEU A 98 -15.97 9.33 -8.30
N ARG A 99 -16.46 9.56 -7.07
CA ARG A 99 -16.84 10.89 -6.57
C ARG A 99 -15.64 11.84 -6.58
N ILE A 100 -14.53 11.44 -5.97
CA ILE A 100 -13.30 12.24 -5.87
C ILE A 100 -12.73 12.58 -7.25
N VAL A 101 -12.59 11.57 -8.11
CA VAL A 101 -11.97 11.72 -9.44
C VAL A 101 -12.80 12.60 -10.38
N ARG A 102 -14.12 12.66 -10.16
CA ARG A 102 -15.01 13.55 -10.92
C ARG A 102 -14.88 15.02 -10.53
N GLN A 103 -14.39 15.34 -9.32
CA GLN A 103 -14.33 16.71 -8.82
C GLN A 103 -13.16 17.51 -9.40
N ASP A 104 -12.04 16.87 -9.73
CA ASP A 104 -10.80 17.55 -10.09
C ASP A 104 -9.99 16.76 -11.15
N PRO A 105 -9.53 17.39 -12.25
CA PRO A 105 -8.57 16.78 -13.18
C PRO A 105 -7.29 16.25 -12.50
N GLY A 106 -6.81 16.90 -11.44
CA GLY A 106 -5.67 16.42 -10.65
C GLY A 106 -5.94 15.05 -10.01
N ASN A 107 -7.17 14.79 -9.56
CA ASN A 107 -7.55 13.46 -9.05
C ASN A 107 -7.57 12.40 -10.15
N GLN A 108 -7.86 12.75 -11.41
CA GLN A 108 -7.73 11.82 -12.54
C GLN A 108 -6.28 11.45 -12.79
N GLN A 109 -5.37 12.41 -12.70
CA GLN A 109 -3.93 12.16 -12.81
C GLN A 109 -3.43 11.30 -11.64
N LEU A 110 -3.86 11.58 -10.41
CA LEU A 110 -3.45 10.76 -9.26
C LEU A 110 -4.00 9.33 -9.34
N LEU A 111 -5.24 9.13 -9.80
CA LEU A 111 -5.76 7.80 -10.09
C LEU A 111 -4.87 7.10 -11.13
N TRP A 112 -4.52 7.78 -12.23
CA TRP A 112 -3.61 7.22 -13.23
C TRP A 112 -2.25 6.84 -12.63
N ILE A 113 -1.70 7.66 -11.73
CA ILE A 113 -0.46 7.36 -11.00
C ILE A 113 -0.62 6.09 -10.17
N GLN A 114 -1.65 5.99 -9.33
CA GLN A 114 -1.88 4.82 -8.47
C GLN A 114 -2.02 3.53 -9.28
N LEU A 115 -2.77 3.57 -10.39
CA LEU A 115 -2.95 2.41 -11.26
C LEU A 115 -1.66 2.04 -12.00
N THR A 116 -0.91 3.04 -12.48
CA THR A 116 0.38 2.83 -13.17
C THR A 116 1.40 2.20 -12.23
N VAL A 117 1.54 2.75 -11.03
CA VAL A 117 2.44 2.26 -9.99
C VAL A 117 2.08 0.84 -9.61
N ASN A 118 0.81 0.57 -9.31
CA ASN A 118 0.36 -0.77 -8.96
C ASN A 118 0.66 -1.79 -10.06
N ALA A 119 0.38 -1.46 -11.32
CA ALA A 119 0.63 -2.35 -12.46
C ALA A 119 2.13 -2.62 -12.68
N ARG A 120 2.98 -1.59 -12.56
CA ARG A 120 4.43 -1.70 -12.77
C ARG A 120 5.11 -2.47 -11.64
N LEU A 121 4.82 -2.16 -10.38
CA LEU A 121 5.39 -2.86 -9.22
C LEU A 121 4.95 -4.32 -9.19
N THR A 122 3.70 -4.60 -9.53
CA THR A 122 3.19 -5.97 -9.67
C THR A 122 3.88 -6.74 -10.79
N ALA A 123 4.26 -6.07 -11.87
CA ALA A 123 5.04 -6.66 -12.96
C ALA A 123 6.53 -6.87 -12.60
N GLY A 124 6.96 -6.44 -11.42
CA GLY A 124 8.33 -6.61 -10.91
C GLY A 124 9.26 -5.41 -11.12
N ALA A 125 8.73 -4.24 -11.51
CA ALA A 125 9.52 -3.01 -11.53
C ALA A 125 9.94 -2.59 -10.11
N SER A 126 11.14 -2.05 -9.95
CA SER A 126 11.55 -1.40 -8.70
C SER A 126 10.98 0.02 -8.60
N TYR A 127 11.11 0.65 -7.42
CA TYR A 127 10.80 2.07 -7.25
C TYR A 127 11.71 2.99 -8.11
N ALA A 128 12.91 2.55 -8.47
CA ALA A 128 13.78 3.32 -9.35
C ALA A 128 13.33 3.27 -10.82
N ASP A 129 12.67 2.17 -11.23
CA ASP A 129 12.23 1.95 -12.61
C ASP A 129 10.90 2.64 -12.97
N LEU A 130 10.23 3.21 -11.96
CA LEU A 130 8.96 3.91 -12.18
C LEU A 130 9.17 5.24 -12.93
N PRO A 131 8.25 5.65 -13.82
CA PRO A 131 8.40 6.88 -14.60
C PRO A 131 8.51 8.11 -13.69
N ALA A 132 9.44 9.03 -13.98
CA ALA A 132 9.66 10.22 -13.14
C ALA A 132 8.37 11.04 -12.84
N ALA A 133 7.44 11.08 -13.80
CA ALA A 133 6.17 11.77 -13.67
C ALA A 133 5.29 11.27 -12.50
N VAL A 134 5.42 10.02 -12.05
CA VAL A 134 4.63 9.52 -10.90
C VAL A 134 5.07 10.15 -9.58
N TYR A 135 6.29 10.67 -9.54
CA TYR A 135 6.91 11.29 -8.37
C TYR A 135 6.77 12.81 -8.33
N THR A 136 6.24 13.42 -9.40
CA THR A 136 5.95 14.86 -9.42
C THR A 136 4.65 15.12 -8.66
N PRO A 137 4.67 15.87 -7.53
CA PRO A 137 3.48 16.12 -6.74
C PRO A 137 2.35 16.73 -7.59
N VAL A 138 1.19 16.09 -7.59
CA VAL A 138 0.01 16.59 -8.29
C VAL A 138 -0.77 17.52 -7.37
N LYS A 139 -1.07 18.72 -7.87
CA LYS A 139 -1.93 19.67 -7.16
C LYS A 139 -3.39 19.33 -7.38
N THR A 140 -4.17 19.36 -6.31
CA THR A 140 -5.62 19.19 -6.31
C THR A 140 -6.25 20.30 -5.47
N ALA A 141 -7.52 20.62 -5.73
CA ALA A 141 -8.28 21.60 -4.99
C ALA A 141 -8.45 21.21 -3.51
N GLU A 142 -8.67 19.92 -3.27
CA GLU A 142 -8.75 19.32 -1.94
C GLU A 142 -7.79 18.14 -1.85
N ARG A 143 -7.21 17.93 -0.66
CA ARG A 143 -6.40 16.76 -0.38
C ARG A 143 -7.31 15.54 -0.22
N THR A 144 -6.94 14.43 -0.85
CA THR A 144 -7.66 13.16 -0.75
C THR A 144 -6.67 12.01 -0.52
N TYR A 145 -7.19 10.81 -0.30
CA TYR A 145 -6.34 9.63 -0.15
C TYR A 145 -5.46 9.35 -1.39
N PHE A 146 -5.82 9.88 -2.57
CA PHE A 146 -4.95 9.80 -3.75
C PHE A 146 -3.67 10.62 -3.59
N ASN A 147 -3.74 11.77 -2.93
CA ASN A 147 -2.57 12.58 -2.58
C ASN A 147 -1.72 11.87 -1.53
N ASP A 148 -2.37 11.25 -0.54
CA ASP A 148 -1.67 10.47 0.51
C ASP A 148 -0.90 9.29 -0.10
N PHE A 149 -1.52 8.55 -1.02
CA PHE A 149 -0.85 7.49 -1.76
C PHE A 149 0.41 8.01 -2.49
N GLN A 150 0.31 9.14 -3.18
CA GLN A 150 1.45 9.72 -3.88
C GLN A 150 2.56 10.17 -2.92
N LEU A 151 2.19 10.78 -1.79
CA LEU A 151 3.14 11.21 -0.77
C LEU A 151 3.94 10.02 -0.22
N LEU A 152 3.25 8.93 0.14
CA LEU A 152 3.89 7.70 0.60
C LEU A 152 4.80 7.12 -0.48
N LEU A 153 4.34 7.06 -1.74
CA LEU A 153 5.15 6.60 -2.87
C LEU A 153 6.46 7.40 -3.04
N ILE A 154 6.41 8.73 -2.93
CA ILE A 154 7.58 9.60 -3.05
C ILE A 154 8.56 9.31 -1.90
N ALA A 155 8.06 9.18 -0.67
CA ALA A 155 8.89 8.84 0.49
C ALA A 155 9.51 7.44 0.36
N THR A 156 8.75 6.45 -0.10
CA THR A 156 9.25 5.07 -0.33
C THR A 156 10.35 5.04 -1.40
N ARG A 157 10.27 5.89 -2.44
CA ARG A 157 11.37 6.04 -3.40
C ARG A 157 12.64 6.58 -2.74
N ALA A 158 12.52 7.58 -1.87
CA ALA A 158 13.67 8.12 -1.14
C ALA A 158 14.31 7.06 -0.22
N LEU A 159 13.49 6.27 0.49
CA LEU A 159 13.97 5.13 1.28
C LEU A 159 14.68 4.08 0.41
N ALA A 160 14.13 3.75 -0.76
CA ALA A 160 14.77 2.82 -1.70
C ALA A 160 16.11 3.37 -2.21
N ALA A 161 16.24 4.69 -2.37
CA ALA A 161 17.49 5.36 -2.70
C ALA A 161 18.45 5.55 -1.50
N GLN A 162 18.13 5.01 -0.32
CA GLN A 162 18.86 5.21 0.94
C GLN A 162 18.94 6.67 1.40
N ASP A 163 18.10 7.54 0.86
CA ASP A 163 17.93 8.92 1.32
C ASP A 163 16.94 8.96 2.49
N TYR A 164 17.37 8.43 3.63
CA TYR A 164 16.54 8.33 4.84
C TYR A 164 16.16 9.71 5.40
N ALA A 165 17.09 10.67 5.37
CA ALA A 165 16.82 12.04 5.82
C ALA A 165 15.81 12.77 4.90
N GLY A 166 15.92 12.59 3.59
CA GLY A 166 14.94 13.11 2.63
C GLY A 166 13.57 12.48 2.81
N ALA A 167 13.51 11.15 3.01
CA ALA A 167 12.26 10.45 3.32
C ALA A 167 11.60 10.98 4.61
N ALA A 168 12.38 11.17 5.68
CA ALA A 168 11.90 11.75 6.93
C ALA A 168 11.33 13.15 6.72
N THR A 169 12.00 14.00 5.93
CA THR A 169 11.53 15.36 5.62
C THR A 169 10.18 15.35 4.89
N ILE A 170 10.00 14.43 3.94
CA ILE A 170 8.74 14.29 3.18
C ILE A 170 7.58 13.87 4.09
N LEU A 171 7.82 12.90 4.98
CA LEU A 171 6.79 12.28 5.83
C LEU A 171 6.48 13.10 7.08
N ARG A 172 7.46 13.82 7.62
CA ARG A 172 7.31 14.61 8.84
C ARG A 172 6.32 15.76 8.67
N LYS A 173 6.36 16.45 7.53
CA LYS A 173 5.46 17.58 7.29
C LYS A 173 3.98 17.24 7.51
N PRO A 174 3.38 16.25 6.83
CA PRO A 174 1.99 15.91 7.06
C PRO A 174 1.71 15.33 8.46
N TYR A 175 2.71 14.74 9.12
CA TYR A 175 2.58 14.30 10.52
C TYR A 175 2.45 15.51 11.47
N ASP A 176 3.40 16.45 11.41
CA ASP A 176 3.45 17.66 12.24
C ASP A 176 2.23 18.56 11.97
N ASP A 177 1.76 18.62 10.71
CA ASP A 177 0.57 19.37 10.33
C ASP A 177 -0.75 18.72 10.85
N GLY A 178 -0.69 17.52 11.45
CA GLY A 178 -1.88 16.77 11.89
C GLY A 178 -2.81 16.42 10.74
N THR A 179 -2.25 16.13 9.56
CA THR A 179 -3.03 15.93 8.34
C THR A 179 -3.94 14.72 8.48
N GLU A 180 -5.25 14.92 8.30
CA GLU A 180 -6.21 13.83 8.29
C GLU A 180 -5.93 12.89 7.12
N MET A 181 -5.72 11.61 7.43
CA MET A 181 -5.49 10.55 6.47
C MET A 181 -6.38 9.36 6.79
N MET A 182 -6.69 8.58 5.76
CA MET A 182 -7.26 7.25 5.98
C MET A 182 -6.34 6.43 6.89
N THR A 183 -6.94 5.69 7.84
CA THR A 183 -6.19 4.96 8.90
C THR A 183 -5.04 4.12 8.37
N LEU A 184 -5.24 3.41 7.25
CA LEU A 184 -4.19 2.58 6.63
C LEU A 184 -2.97 3.40 6.18
N TYR A 185 -3.18 4.60 5.64
CA TYR A 185 -2.11 5.48 5.20
C TYR A 185 -1.44 6.21 6.35
N PHE A 186 -2.19 6.58 7.39
CA PHE A 186 -1.59 7.11 8.61
C PHE A 186 -0.68 6.07 9.27
N GLN A 187 -1.13 4.82 9.36
CA GLN A 187 -0.33 3.71 9.91
C GLN A 187 0.96 3.49 9.11
N GLU A 188 0.87 3.49 7.78
CA GLU A 188 2.03 3.38 6.90
C GLU A 188 2.99 4.58 7.05
N LEU A 189 2.44 5.80 7.14
CA LEU A 189 3.22 7.01 7.35
C LEU A 189 4.05 6.92 8.63
N VAL A 190 3.45 6.53 9.75
CA VAL A 190 4.14 6.37 11.03
C VAL A 190 5.27 5.36 10.91
N GLN A 191 5.03 4.21 10.26
CA GLN A 191 6.05 3.18 10.09
C GLN A 191 7.23 3.66 9.23
N LEU A 192 6.96 4.30 8.09
CA LEU A 192 8.00 4.81 7.20
C LEU A 192 8.77 5.98 7.80
N LEU A 193 8.10 6.87 8.52
CA LEU A 193 8.74 8.01 9.17
C LEU A 193 9.64 7.54 10.31
N LEU A 194 9.15 6.61 11.13
CA LEU A 194 9.94 6.02 12.20
C LEU A 194 11.19 5.31 11.65
N LEU A 195 11.06 4.50 10.60
CA LEU A 195 12.21 3.89 9.94
C LEU A 195 13.18 4.95 9.40
N ALA A 196 12.66 5.97 8.69
CA ALA A 196 13.48 7.04 8.14
C ALA A 196 14.32 7.72 9.24
N LEU A 197 13.69 8.09 10.36
CA LEU A 197 14.38 8.72 11.50
C LEU A 197 15.39 7.78 12.17
N LEU A 198 15.05 6.51 12.41
CA LEU A 198 15.97 5.55 13.01
C LEU A 198 17.27 5.40 12.18
N PHE A 199 17.17 5.40 10.85
CA PHE A 199 18.32 5.26 9.96
C PHE A 199 19.10 6.57 9.69
N SER A 200 18.50 7.75 9.91
CA SER A 200 19.16 9.05 9.64
C SER A 200 19.48 9.90 10.86
N ALA A 201 18.63 9.86 11.88
CA ALA A 201 18.64 10.72 13.06
C ALA A 201 18.06 9.97 14.27
N PRO A 202 18.74 8.92 14.78
CA PRO A 202 18.20 8.03 15.82
C PRO A 202 17.95 8.70 17.18
N THR A 203 18.41 9.94 17.35
CA THR A 203 18.18 10.78 18.53
C THR A 203 17.06 11.80 18.34
N ASP A 204 16.33 11.76 17.21
CA ASP A 204 15.22 12.71 16.96
C ASP A 204 14.13 12.56 18.04
N PRO A 205 13.70 13.68 18.67
CA PRO A 205 12.75 13.65 19.78
C PRO A 205 11.35 13.14 19.39
N LEU A 206 11.04 13.01 18.10
CA LEU A 206 9.77 12.47 17.61
C LEU A 206 9.70 10.93 17.71
N ILE A 207 10.83 10.24 17.85
CA ILE A 207 10.90 8.77 17.85
C ILE A 207 10.03 8.13 18.96
N PRO A 208 10.07 8.58 20.23
CA PRO A 208 9.24 7.99 21.29
C PRO A 208 7.74 8.09 21.01
N GLU A 209 7.28 9.23 20.48
CA GLU A 209 5.87 9.45 20.12
C GLU A 209 5.44 8.54 18.96
N LEU A 210 6.26 8.46 17.91
CA LEU A 210 6.02 7.57 16.78
C LEU A 210 6.04 6.10 17.19
N TRP A 211 6.92 5.72 18.10
CA TRP A 211 7.00 4.36 18.63
C TRP A 211 5.75 3.98 19.42
N GLU A 212 5.26 4.86 20.29
CA GLU A 212 4.00 4.64 21.00
C GLU A 212 2.83 4.49 20.02
N SER A 213 2.72 5.39 19.03
CA SER A 213 1.71 5.33 17.98
C SER A 213 1.80 4.01 17.19
N PHE A 214 3.00 3.57 16.83
CA PHE A 214 3.26 2.31 16.13
C PHE A 214 2.79 1.09 16.93
N GLN A 215 3.05 1.06 18.24
CA GLN A 215 2.66 -0.06 19.11
C GLN A 215 1.14 -0.23 19.23
N GLN A 216 0.39 0.87 19.14
CA GLN A 216 -1.07 0.86 19.20
C GLN A 216 -1.73 0.38 17.88
N GLN A 217 -0.97 0.28 16.79
CA GLN A 217 -1.53 -0.16 15.51
C GLN A 217 -1.90 -1.66 15.58
N PRO A 218 -2.95 -2.10 14.85
CA PRO A 218 -3.20 -3.52 14.64
C PRO A 218 -2.04 -4.11 13.83
N LEU A 219 -1.09 -4.72 14.53
CA LEU A 219 0.13 -5.25 13.95
C LEU A 219 -0.20 -6.46 13.06
N ALA A 220 -0.16 -6.25 11.74
CA ALA A 220 -0.19 -7.34 10.78
C ALA A 220 1.09 -8.19 10.89
N LYS A 221 1.01 -9.48 10.54
CA LYS A 221 2.21 -10.33 10.40
C LYS A 221 2.92 -10.00 9.07
N ARG A 222 3.58 -8.84 9.00
CA ARG A 222 4.38 -8.36 7.86
C ARG A 222 5.84 -8.23 8.23
N GLN A 223 6.74 -8.38 7.26
CA GLN A 223 8.17 -8.30 7.53
C GLN A 223 8.60 -6.89 7.96
N GLN A 224 7.97 -5.86 7.38
CA GLN A 224 8.22 -4.45 7.69
C GLN A 224 8.07 -4.14 9.18
N ILE A 225 7.05 -4.68 9.85
CA ILE A 225 6.81 -4.45 11.29
C ILE A 225 7.99 -4.96 12.13
N PHE A 226 8.58 -6.09 11.75
CA PHE A 226 9.74 -6.65 12.44
C PHE A 226 11.02 -5.87 12.14
N LEU A 227 11.14 -5.30 10.93
CA LEU A 227 12.23 -4.39 10.60
C LEU A 227 12.16 -3.10 11.47
N VAL A 228 10.98 -2.50 11.63
CA VAL A 228 10.79 -1.33 12.51
C VAL A 228 11.22 -1.66 13.94
N ARG A 229 10.78 -2.81 14.47
CA ARG A 229 11.16 -3.27 15.82
C ARG A 229 12.66 -3.51 15.96
N ALA A 230 13.27 -4.12 14.95
CA ALA A 230 14.71 -4.38 14.96
C ALA A 230 15.52 -3.08 14.94
N ALA A 231 15.12 -2.11 14.10
CA ALA A 231 15.76 -0.82 14.02
C ALA A 231 15.61 -0.04 15.34
N HIS A 232 14.43 -0.04 15.97
CA HIS A 232 14.23 0.59 17.28
C HIS A 232 15.11 -0.06 18.37
N ALA A 233 15.07 -1.40 18.46
CA ALA A 233 15.87 -2.14 19.44
C ALA A 233 17.37 -1.84 19.30
N TRP A 234 17.85 -1.67 18.07
CA TRP A 234 19.24 -1.35 17.81
C TRP A 234 19.58 0.12 18.11
N TYR A 235 18.93 1.07 17.44
CA TYR A 235 19.33 2.47 17.47
C TYR A 235 18.89 3.22 18.72
N THR A 236 17.83 2.75 19.39
CA THR A 236 17.26 3.42 20.57
C THR A 236 17.53 2.63 21.85
N ASP A 237 17.27 1.31 21.85
CA ASP A 237 17.44 0.50 23.06
C ASP A 237 18.86 -0.06 23.22
N HIS A 238 19.71 0.08 22.19
CA HIS A 238 21.07 -0.47 22.13
C HIS A 238 21.13 -1.99 22.42
N ASP A 239 20.07 -2.73 22.05
CA ASP A 239 19.94 -4.17 22.25
C ASP A 239 20.10 -4.93 20.94
N ALA A 240 21.35 -5.34 20.67
CA ALA A 240 21.71 -6.13 19.50
C ALA A 240 20.99 -7.51 19.45
N ALA A 241 20.71 -8.11 20.60
CA ALA A 241 20.09 -9.43 20.67
C ALA A 241 18.60 -9.35 20.33
N ALA A 242 17.90 -8.35 20.85
CA ALA A 242 16.52 -8.05 20.49
C ALA A 242 16.40 -7.67 19.01
N ALA A 243 17.31 -6.85 18.48
CA ALA A 243 17.34 -6.48 17.07
C ALA A 243 17.49 -7.71 16.16
N GLN A 244 18.44 -8.61 16.46
CA GLN A 244 18.66 -9.85 15.70
C GLN A 244 17.46 -10.79 15.79
N THR A 245 16.84 -10.89 16.97
CA THR A 245 15.64 -11.71 17.20
C THR A 245 14.48 -11.21 16.35
N ALA A 246 14.26 -9.89 16.31
CA ALA A 246 13.23 -9.27 15.50
C ALA A 246 13.46 -9.48 14.00
N LEU A 247 14.68 -9.27 13.49
CA LEU A 247 15.03 -9.54 12.09
C LEU A 247 14.75 -11.00 11.70
N THR A 248 15.16 -11.95 12.56
CA THR A 248 14.96 -13.38 12.34
C THR A 248 13.47 -13.73 12.29
N ALA A 249 12.68 -13.20 13.23
CA ALA A 249 11.23 -13.41 13.26
C ALA A 249 10.54 -12.82 12.01
N GLY A 250 10.98 -11.65 11.55
CA GLY A 250 10.51 -11.06 10.29
C GLY A 250 10.81 -11.95 9.08
N HIS A 251 12.03 -12.49 8.99
CA HIS A 251 12.45 -13.35 7.88
C HIS A 251 11.68 -14.67 7.77
N GLN A 252 11.12 -15.15 8.88
CA GLN A 252 10.27 -16.36 8.92
C GLN A 252 8.86 -16.13 8.38
N LEU A 253 8.43 -14.87 8.23
CA LEU A 253 7.13 -14.54 7.66
C LEU A 253 7.13 -14.65 6.13
N PRO A 254 5.95 -14.86 5.51
CA PRO A 254 5.81 -14.80 4.07
C PRO A 254 6.39 -13.49 3.50
N ARG A 255 7.06 -13.60 2.35
CA ARG A 255 7.56 -12.42 1.63
C ARG A 255 6.42 -11.48 1.26
N GLU A 256 6.73 -10.19 1.17
CA GLU A 256 5.77 -9.19 0.79
C GLU A 256 5.20 -9.46 -0.61
N PRO A 257 3.91 -9.17 -0.86
CA PRO A 257 3.28 -9.48 -2.14
C PRO A 257 3.84 -8.72 -3.34
N LEU A 258 4.45 -7.55 -3.09
CA LEU A 258 5.12 -6.76 -4.10
C LEU A 258 6.64 -7.00 -4.02
N PRO A 259 7.30 -7.43 -5.11
CA PRO A 259 8.74 -7.64 -5.11
C PRO A 259 9.55 -6.40 -4.74
N ALA A 260 9.07 -5.20 -5.10
CA ALA A 260 9.72 -3.93 -4.76
C ALA A 260 9.73 -3.66 -3.24
N ASP A 261 8.61 -3.92 -2.56
CA ASP A 261 8.49 -3.77 -1.10
C ASP A 261 9.42 -4.75 -0.39
N GLN A 262 9.44 -6.01 -0.86
CA GLN A 262 10.35 -7.01 -0.34
C GLN A 262 11.82 -6.61 -0.53
N ALA A 263 12.18 -6.09 -1.71
CA ALA A 263 13.55 -5.64 -1.97
C ALA A 263 13.95 -4.47 -1.06
N LEU A 264 13.02 -3.54 -0.81
CA LEU A 264 13.24 -2.44 0.13
C LEU A 264 13.48 -2.95 1.56
N ILE A 265 12.67 -3.89 2.04
CA ILE A 265 12.83 -4.50 3.36
C ILE A 265 14.17 -5.24 3.46
N ASP A 266 14.52 -6.05 2.46
CA ASP A 266 15.79 -6.79 2.41
C ASP A 266 16.98 -5.82 2.45
N GLN A 267 16.93 -4.73 1.68
CA GLN A 267 17.95 -3.69 1.66
C GLN A 267 18.14 -3.02 3.03
N MET A 268 17.05 -2.63 3.68
CA MET A 268 17.11 -1.96 4.99
C MET A 268 17.55 -2.93 6.10
N ALA A 269 17.10 -4.19 6.05
CA ALA A 269 17.56 -5.23 6.98
C ALA A 269 19.06 -5.52 6.82
N GLN A 270 19.55 -5.54 5.58
CA GLN A 270 20.98 -5.67 5.30
C GLN A 270 21.77 -4.49 5.85
N ARG A 271 21.29 -3.25 5.64
CA ARG A 271 21.91 -2.06 6.20
C ARG A 271 21.97 -2.11 7.73
N LEU A 272 20.86 -2.45 8.39
CA LEU A 272 20.83 -2.60 9.85
C LEU A 272 21.84 -3.65 10.34
N SER A 273 21.93 -4.78 9.64
CA SER A 273 22.89 -5.84 9.97
C SER A 273 24.34 -5.38 9.84
N GLN A 274 24.65 -4.50 8.87
CA GLN A 274 25.97 -3.90 8.71
C GLN A 274 26.30 -2.95 9.87
N ASP A 275 25.37 -2.09 10.26
CA ASP A 275 25.54 -1.18 11.39
C ASP A 275 25.80 -1.96 12.69
N MET A 276 25.05 -3.07 12.92
CA MET A 276 25.27 -3.98 14.05
C MET A 276 26.64 -4.67 14.06
N GLN A 277 27.24 -4.93 12.89
CA GLN A 277 28.55 -5.57 12.77
C GLN A 277 29.70 -4.57 12.97
N ALA A 278 29.54 -3.34 12.48
CA ALA A 278 30.54 -2.28 12.61
C ALA A 278 30.81 -1.90 14.07
N GLU A 279 29.77 -1.90 14.91
CA GLU A 279 29.94 -1.60 16.34
C GLU A 279 30.73 -2.70 17.09
N LYS A 280 30.50 -3.98 16.75
CA LYS A 280 31.25 -5.12 17.32
C LYS A 280 32.74 -5.10 16.96
N THR A 281 33.13 -4.39 15.92
CA THR A 281 34.54 -4.24 15.52
C THR A 281 35.23 -3.03 16.15
N THR A 282 34.46 -2.17 16.83
CA THR A 282 34.96 -0.96 17.51
C THR A 282 35.05 -1.13 19.04
N GLN A 283 34.46 -2.20 19.57
CA GLN A 283 34.59 -2.66 20.97
C GLN A 283 35.74 -3.67 21.13
#